data_AF-A0A4Z0V0I8-F1
#
_entry.id   AF-A0A4Z0V0I8-F1
#
_cell.length_a   1.000
_cell.length_b   1.000
_cell.length_c   1.000
_cell.angle_alpha   90.00
_cell.angle_beta   90.00
_cell.angle_gamma   90.00
#
_symmetry.space_group_name_H-M   'P 1'
#
loop_
_entity.id
_entity.type
_entity.pdbx_description
1 polymer ?
#
loop_
_entity_poly.entity_id
_entity_poly.type
_entity_poly.pdbx_seq_one_letter_code
_entity_poly.pdbx_strand_id
1 'polypeptide(L)' 'MIFERVNFVEEEIKKMSRDEFESRHINLFWLDRDEATRKKMLGQVYDLINKPAKQTKHKADK' A
#
# COMPACT_ATOMS: atom_id res chain seq x y z
N MET A 1 1.71 -8.77 4.90
CA MET A 1 0.79 -8.57 3.75
C MET A 1 1.54 -8.66 2.42
N ILE A 2 1.10 -9.47 1.47
CA ILE A 2 1.70 -9.52 0.11
C ILE A 2 0.84 -8.71 -0.86
N PHE A 3 1.45 -7.79 -1.61
CA PHE A 3 0.78 -6.98 -2.64
C PHE A 3 1.68 -6.86 -3.87
N GLU A 4 1.18 -7.23 -5.05
CA GLU A 4 1.92 -7.17 -6.32
C GLU A 4 3.33 -7.77 -6.25
N ARG A 5 3.43 -8.99 -5.67
CA ARG A 5 4.68 -9.76 -5.45
C ARG A 5 5.68 -9.14 -4.45
N VAL A 6 5.31 -8.07 -3.76
CA VAL A 6 6.09 -7.46 -2.68
C VAL A 6 5.51 -7.88 -1.33
N ASN A 7 6.36 -8.30 -0.40
CA ASN A 7 5.95 -8.61 0.95
C ASN A 7 6.18 -7.42 1.88
N PHE A 8 5.11 -6.96 2.51
CA PHE A 8 5.07 -5.81 3.41
C PHE A 8 4.90 -6.27 4.86
N VAL A 9 5.76 -5.76 5.74
CA VAL A 9 5.73 -6.04 7.18
C VAL A 9 4.74 -5.09 7.86
N GLU A 10 3.57 -5.63 8.19
CA GLU A 10 2.43 -4.84 8.71
C GLU A 10 2.76 -4.11 10.01
N GLU A 11 3.51 -4.75 10.91
CA GLU A 11 3.90 -4.13 12.18
C GLU A 11 4.83 -2.93 12.00
N GLU A 12 5.71 -2.97 11.00
CA GLU A 12 6.62 -1.86 10.71
C GLU A 12 5.86 -0.70 10.06
N ILE A 13 4.94 -1.01 9.15
CA ILE A 13 4.12 -0.02 8.43
C ILE A 13 3.14 0.67 9.36
N LYS A 14 2.61 -0.02 10.38
CA LYS A 14 1.76 0.60 11.44
C LYS A 14 2.54 1.55 12.36
N LYS A 15 3.87 1.44 12.43
CA LYS A 15 4.73 2.28 13.27
C LYS A 15 5.20 3.56 12.56
N MET A 16 5.11 3.61 11.24
CA MET A 16 5.54 4.76 10.43
C MET A 16 4.34 5.54 9.89
N SER A 17 4.57 6.79 9.50
CA SER A 17 3.55 7.63 8.86
C SER A 17 3.41 7.30 7.38
N ARG A 18 2.25 7.63 6.78
CA ARG A 18 1.99 7.41 5.35
C ARG A 18 3.04 8.06 4.44
N ASP A 19 3.39 9.32 4.68
CA ASP A 19 4.41 10.02 3.89
C ASP A 19 5.79 9.35 4.00
N GLU A 20 6.17 8.90 5.19
CA GLU A 20 7.44 8.20 5.39
C GLU A 20 7.44 6.83 4.69
N PHE A 21 6.32 6.11 4.77
CA PHE A 21 6.14 4.85 4.04
C PHE A 21 6.23 5.08 2.52
N GLU A 22 5.51 6.06 1.97
CA GLU A 22 5.53 6.36 0.55
C GLU A 22 6.94 6.77 0.11
N SER A 23 7.59 7.71 0.81
CA SER A 23 8.92 8.22 0.44
C SER A 23 10.02 7.15 0.49
N ARG A 24 10.00 6.25 1.48
CA ARG A 24 10.99 5.16 1.59
C ARG A 24 10.84 4.11 0.49
N HIS A 25 9.62 3.84 0.04
CA HIS A 25 9.33 2.71 -0.83
C HIS A 25 9.07 3.09 -2.29
N ILE A 26 8.80 4.37 -2.58
CA ILE A 26 8.50 4.86 -3.94
C ILE A 26 9.62 4.51 -4.94
N ASN A 27 10.88 4.54 -4.50
CA ASN A 27 12.04 4.24 -5.34
C ASN A 27 12.57 2.80 -5.18
N LEU A 28 11.82 1.92 -4.52
CA LEU A 28 12.21 0.51 -4.32
C LEU A 28 11.32 -0.45 -5.10
N PHE A 29 10.02 -0.14 -5.22
CA PHE A 29 9.04 -1.04 -5.83
C PHE A 29 8.42 -0.47 -7.10
N TRP A 30 8.06 -1.36 -8.03
CA TRP A 30 7.35 -1.06 -9.28
C TRP A 30 8.01 0.05 -10.12
N LEU A 31 9.36 -0.01 -10.21
CA LEU A 31 10.18 0.95 -10.96
C LEU A 31 9.89 0.95 -12.46
N ASP A 32 9.20 -0.08 -12.96
CA ASP A 32 8.63 -0.14 -14.30
C ASP A 32 7.43 0.80 -14.50
N ARG A 33 6.87 1.36 -13.42
CA ARG A 33 5.70 2.24 -13.43
C ARG A 33 6.08 3.69 -13.11
N ASP A 34 5.23 4.61 -13.55
CA ASP A 34 5.37 6.03 -13.21
C ASP A 34 5.20 6.28 -11.71
N GLU A 35 5.81 7.37 -11.23
CA GLU A 35 5.80 7.72 -9.80
C GLU A 35 4.38 7.93 -9.26
N ALA A 36 3.47 8.50 -10.04
CA ALA A 36 2.10 8.73 -9.61
C ALA A 36 1.36 7.42 -9.37
N THR A 37 1.55 6.43 -10.24
CA THR A 37 1.03 5.07 -10.07
C THR A 37 1.65 4.40 -8.84
N ARG A 38 2.98 4.49 -8.67
CA ARG A 38 3.67 3.92 -7.51
C ARG A 38 3.14 4.51 -6.20
N LYS A 39 2.94 5.83 -6.14
CA LYS A 39 2.42 6.52 -4.95
C LYS A 39 1.00 6.08 -4.62
N LYS A 40 0.13 5.91 -5.64
CA LYS A 40 -1.22 5.36 -5.44
C LYS A 40 -1.19 3.95 -4.86
N MET A 41 -0.31 3.08 -5.37
CA MET A 41 -0.18 1.70 -4.89
C MET A 41 0.33 1.63 -3.45
N LEU A 42 1.36 2.41 -3.11
CA LEU A 42 1.85 2.52 -1.74
C LEU A 42 0.76 3.05 -0.80
N GLY A 43 0.04 4.09 -1.21
CA GLY A 43 -1.11 4.59 -0.46
C GLY A 43 -2.16 3.51 -0.19
N GLN A 44 -2.50 2.70 -1.19
CA GLN A 44 -3.42 1.58 -1.03
C GLN A 44 -2.90 0.53 -0.05
N VAL A 45 -1.62 0.16 -0.13
CA VAL A 45 -1.01 -0.79 0.81
C VAL A 45 -1.07 -0.25 2.24
N TYR A 46 -0.69 1.01 2.43
CA TYR A 46 -0.75 1.66 3.74
C TYR A 46 -2.18 1.67 4.30
N ASP A 47 -3.16 2.03 3.48
CA ASP A 47 -4.57 2.05 3.84
C ASP A 47 -5.10 0.64 4.17
N LEU A 48 -4.68 -0.40 3.46
CA LEU A 48 -5.06 -1.79 3.72
C LEU A 48 -4.49 -2.32 5.04
N ILE A 49 -3.28 -1.91 5.39
CA ILE A 49 -2.59 -2.32 6.62
C ILE A 49 -3.13 -1.56 7.85
N ASN A 50 -3.43 -0.26 7.69
CA ASN A 50 -3.86 0.60 8.78
C ASN A 50 -5.38 0.69 8.96
N LYS A 51 -6.21 0.36 7.95
CA LYS A 51 -7.65 0.33 8.17
C LYS A 51 -8.03 -0.84 9.08
N PRO A 52 -8.85 -0.60 10.13
CA PRO A 52 -9.54 -1.69 10.80
C PRO A 52 -10.46 -2.34 9.76
N ALA A 53 -10.53 -3.67 9.75
CA ALA A 53 -11.33 -4.47 8.82
C ALA A 53 -12.85 -4.16 8.90
N LYS A 54 -13.28 -2.96 8.52
CA LYS A 54 -14.65 -2.66 8.17
C LYS A 54 -14.79 -2.93 6.69
N GLN A 55 -15.08 -4.20 6.39
CA GLN A 55 -15.76 -4.71 5.20
C GLN A 55 -15.89 -3.69 4.08
N THR A 56 -14.86 -3.53 3.24
CA THR A 56 -15.14 -3.11 1.87
C THR A 56 -15.86 -4.28 1.23
N LYS A 57 -17.19 -4.22 1.26
CA LYS A 57 -18.03 -4.91 0.29
C LYS A 57 -17.39 -4.65 -1.07
N HIS A 58 -16.70 -5.65 -1.61
CA HIS A 58 -16.52 -5.75 -3.04
C HIS A 58 -17.94 -5.75 -3.59
N LYS A 59 -18.41 -4.59 -4.06
CA LYS A 59 -19.49 -4.56 -5.04
C LYS A 59 -18.87 -5.07 -6.33
N ALA A 60 -18.76 -6.39 -6.40
CA ALA A 60 -18.90 -7.10 -7.65
C ALA A 60 -20.41 -7.14 -7.91
N ASP A 61 -20.90 -6.21 -8.73
CA ASP A 61 -22.26 -6.20 -9.29
C ASP A 61 -22.25 -5.04 -10.31
N LYS A 62 -22.56 -5.19 -11.59
CA LYS A 62 -22.94 -6.30 -12.46
C LYS A 62 -22.84 -5.76 -13.90
#